data_AF-A0AAV9EWX5-F1
#
_entry.id   AF-A0AAV9EWX5-F1
#
_cell.length_a   1.000
_cell.length_b   1.000
_cell.length_c   1.000
_cell.angle_alpha   90.00
_cell.angle_beta   90.00
_cell.angle_gamma   90.00
#
_symmetry.space_group_name_H-M   'P 1'
#
loop_
_entity.id
_entity.type
_entity.pdbx_description
1 polymer ?
#
loop_
_entity_poly.entity_id
_entity_poly.type
_entity_poly.pdbx_seq_one_letter_code
_entity_poly.pdbx_strand_id
1 'polypeptide(L)'
;MAEKKIKGFAISETAFFIFIMMASRRLEADRFFTSNFNEEMYTKKGLEWVNTTESLRDVITRHYQEITENWMSSTSAFSVWGSPPNVHNPIPILLRVPQH
;
A
#
# COMPACT_ATOMS: atom_id res chain seq x y z
N MET A 1 -21.37 -9.58 -7.79
CA MET A 1 -21.07 -9.69 -6.34
C MET A 1 -21.23 -11.11 -5.76
N ALA A 2 -21.75 -12.09 -6.52
CA ALA A 2 -22.03 -13.45 -6.03
C ALA A 2 -20.82 -14.40 -5.95
N GLU A 3 -19.71 -14.07 -6.60
CA GLU A 3 -18.51 -14.92 -6.63
C GLU A 3 -17.92 -15.08 -5.20
N LYS A 4 -17.65 -16.33 -4.81
CA LYS A 4 -16.99 -16.66 -3.55
C LYS A 4 -15.59 -16.05 -3.53
N LYS A 5 -15.25 -15.36 -2.45
CA LYS A 5 -13.96 -14.66 -2.33
C LYS A 5 -12.87 -15.60 -1.84
N ILE A 6 -11.65 -15.36 -2.34
CA ILE A 6 -10.42 -15.88 -1.74
C ILE A 6 -10.28 -15.28 -0.33
N LYS A 7 -9.83 -16.07 0.64
CA LYS A 7 -9.63 -15.60 2.02
C LYS A 7 -8.69 -14.39 2.04
N GLY A 8 -9.12 -13.30 2.68
CA GLY A 8 -8.39 -12.04 2.75
C GLY A 8 -8.65 -11.07 1.59
N PHE A 9 -9.37 -11.47 0.53
CA PHE A 9 -9.71 -10.58 -0.57
C PHE A 9 -11.06 -9.89 -0.33
N ALA A 10 -11.09 -8.57 -0.53
CA ALA A 10 -12.33 -7.79 -0.55
C ALA A 10 -13.02 -7.81 -1.93
N ILE A 11 -12.26 -8.05 -3.00
CA ILE A 11 -12.73 -8.12 -4.38
C ILE A 11 -12.86 -9.57 -4.87
N SER A 12 -13.53 -9.78 -6.00
CA SER A 12 -13.61 -11.11 -6.62
C SER A 12 -12.32 -11.45 -7.38
N GLU A 13 -12.05 -12.73 -7.59
CA GLU A 13 -10.90 -13.20 -8.38
C GLU A 13 -11.02 -12.72 -9.84
N THR A 14 -12.23 -12.72 -10.40
CA THR A 14 -12.50 -12.14 -11.73
C THR A 14 -12.06 -10.68 -11.82
N ALA A 15 -12.42 -9.86 -10.84
CA ALA A 15 -12.00 -8.45 -10.80
C ALA A 15 -10.49 -8.31 -10.55
N PHE A 16 -9.91 -9.19 -9.74
CA PHE A 16 -8.50 -9.20 -9.43
C PHE A 16 -7.62 -9.42 -10.65
N PHE A 17 -7.98 -10.32 -11.58
CA PHE A 17 -7.20 -10.51 -12.81
C PHE A 17 -7.10 -9.25 -13.67
N ILE A 18 -8.20 -8.51 -13.80
CA ILE A 18 -8.19 -7.20 -14.47
C ILE A 18 -7.35 -6.20 -13.66
N PHE A 19 -7.48 -6.22 -12.33
CA PHE A 19 -6.71 -5.34 -11.46
C PHE A 19 -5.21 -5.57 -11.59
N ILE A 20 -4.73 -6.82 -11.65
CA ILE A 20 -3.30 -7.14 -11.84
C ILE A 20 -2.79 -6.45 -13.10
N MET A 21 -3.42 -6.69 -14.25
CA MET A 21 -2.95 -6.12 -15.52
C MET A 21 -3.02 -4.59 -15.51
N MET A 22 -4.16 -4.03 -15.07
CA MET A 22 -4.38 -2.59 -15.17
C MET A 22 -3.59 -1.81 -14.11
N ALA A 23 -3.32 -2.38 -12.94
CA ALA A 23 -2.48 -1.76 -11.93
C ALA A 23 -1.02 -1.68 -12.38
N SER A 24 -0.45 -2.78 -12.86
CA SER A 24 0.91 -2.77 -13.43
C SER A 24 1.01 -1.80 -14.60
N ARG A 25 0.05 -1.85 -15.54
CA ARG A 25 0.04 -0.96 -16.71
C ARG A 25 0.02 0.52 -16.34
N ARG A 26 -0.70 0.93 -15.29
CA ARG A 26 -0.73 2.35 -14.86
C ARG A 26 0.65 2.89 -14.47
N LEU A 27 1.52 2.04 -13.93
CA LEU A 27 2.89 2.41 -13.57
C LEU A 27 3.83 2.24 -14.76
N GLU A 28 3.80 1.07 -15.40
CA GLU A 28 4.74 0.71 -16.47
C GLU A 28 4.58 1.54 -17.74
N ALA A 29 3.35 1.98 -18.06
CA ALA A 29 3.07 2.74 -19.28
C ALA A 29 3.27 4.25 -19.11
N ASP A 30 3.49 4.74 -17.89
CA ASP A 30 3.69 6.17 -17.63
C ASP A 30 5.18 6.49 -17.48
N ARG A 31 5.66 7.42 -18.29
CA ARG A 31 7.05 7.89 -18.26
C ARG A 31 7.46 8.43 -16.89
N PHE A 32 6.55 9.05 -16.15
CA PHE A 32 6.85 9.68 -14.86
C PHE A 32 7.02 8.68 -13.71
N PHE A 33 6.65 7.41 -13.93
CA PHE A 33 6.94 6.28 -13.04
C PHE A 33 8.02 5.34 -13.61
N THR A 34 8.56 5.64 -14.79
CA THR A 34 9.57 4.83 -15.48
C THR A 34 10.77 5.68 -15.89
N SER A 35 10.89 6.05 -17.18
CA SER A 35 12.05 6.74 -17.74
C SER A 35 12.38 8.09 -17.09
N ASN A 36 11.35 8.78 -16.59
CA ASN A 36 11.43 10.09 -15.96
C ASN A 36 11.22 10.05 -14.44
N PHE A 37 11.27 8.87 -13.81
CA PHE A 37 11.27 8.78 -12.34
C PHE A 37 12.71 8.95 -11.82
N ASN A 38 13.22 10.18 -11.88
CA ASN A 38 14.59 10.54 -11.53
C ASN A 38 14.70 11.97 -10.97
N GLU A 39 15.87 12.33 -10.43
CA GLU A 39 16.10 13.62 -9.77
C GLU A 39 16.09 14.81 -10.75
N GLU A 40 16.34 14.61 -12.04
CA GLU A 40 16.25 15.69 -13.04
C GLU A 40 14.79 16.15 -13.18
N MET A 41 13.87 15.19 -13.26
CA MET A 41 12.44 15.49 -13.41
C MET A 41 11.78 15.90 -12.08
N TYR A 42 12.13 15.26 -10.97
CA TYR A 42 11.47 15.46 -9.67
C TYR A 42 12.22 16.42 -8.73
N THR A 43 13.43 16.87 -9.09
CA THR A 43 14.44 17.42 -8.17
C THR A 43 14.91 16.39 -7.14
N LYS A 44 16.14 16.55 -6.62
CA LYS A 44 16.66 15.70 -5.55
C LYS A 44 15.72 15.63 -4.34
N LYS A 45 15.27 16.80 -3.86
CA LYS A 45 14.38 16.89 -2.69
C LYS A 45 13.00 16.30 -2.97
N GLY A 46 12.46 16.47 -4.17
CA GLY A 46 11.16 15.92 -4.54
C GLY A 46 11.19 14.40 -4.67
N LEU A 47 12.25 13.83 -5.25
CA LEU A 47 12.40 12.39 -5.34
C LEU A 47 12.63 11.75 -3.97
N GLU A 48 13.46 12.38 -3.12
CA GLU A 48 13.64 11.96 -1.72
C GLU A 48 12.31 11.97 -0.95
N TRP A 49 11.47 12.99 -1.16
CA TRP A 49 10.14 13.05 -0.55
C TRP A 49 9.25 11.88 -0.95
N VAL A 50 9.25 11.49 -2.23
CA VAL A 50 8.51 10.31 -2.71
C VAL A 50 9.07 9.04 -2.09
N ASN A 51 10.40 8.86 -2.10
CA ASN A 51 11.08 7.66 -1.61
C ASN A 51 11.10 7.51 -0.08
N THR A 52 10.67 8.53 0.67
CA THR A 52 10.57 8.49 2.15
C THR A 52 9.11 8.45 2.64
N THR A 53 8.14 8.50 1.72
CA THR A 53 6.71 8.45 2.05
C THR A 53 6.15 7.09 1.66
N GLU A 54 6.07 6.17 2.62
CA GLU A 54 5.67 4.78 2.38
C GLU A 54 4.16 4.55 2.49
N SER A 55 3.45 5.41 3.22
CA SER A 55 2.06 5.17 3.60
C SER A 55 1.21 6.43 3.68
N LEU A 56 -0.12 6.25 3.61
CA LEU A 56 -1.07 7.32 3.91
C LEU A 56 -0.94 7.81 5.36
N ARG A 57 -0.50 6.94 6.29
CA ARG A 57 -0.22 7.34 7.67
C ARG A 57 0.86 8.41 7.71
N ASP A 58 1.94 8.27 6.96
CA ASP A 58 3.04 9.26 6.93
C ASP A 58 2.55 10.64 6.48
N VAL A 59 1.68 10.66 5.48
CA VAL A 59 1.06 11.90 4.98
C VAL A 59 0.14 12.53 6.03
N ILE A 60 -0.70 11.75 6.70
CA ILE A 60 -1.58 12.26 7.77
C ILE A 60 -0.73 12.77 8.93
N THR A 61 0.25 12.00 9.41
CA THR A 61 1.15 12.40 10.52
C THR A 61 1.85 13.73 10.22
N ARG A 62 2.31 13.92 8.97
CA ARG A 62 2.98 15.15 8.53
C ARG A 62 2.12 16.40 8.69
N HIS A 63 0.80 16.29 8.53
CA HIS A 63 -0.13 17.42 8.59
C HIS A 63 -0.94 17.48 9.89
N TYR A 64 -1.16 16.34 10.55
CA TYR A 64 -2.06 16.15 11.69
C TYR A 64 -1.55 15.05 12.64
N GLN A 65 -0.34 15.24 13.18
CA GLN A 65 0.32 14.27 14.06
C GLN A 65 -0.58 13.80 15.23
N GLU A 66 -1.29 14.72 15.88
CA GLU A 66 -2.17 14.42 17.02
C GLU A 66 -3.29 13.44 16.66
N ILE A 67 -3.77 13.44 15.41
CA ILE A 67 -4.83 12.51 14.98
C ILE A 67 -4.27 11.08 14.93
N THR A 68 -3.08 10.92 14.36
CA THR A 68 -2.44 9.60 14.22
C THR A 68 -1.99 9.02 15.55
N GLU A 69 -1.57 9.86 16.49
CA GLU A 69 -1.13 9.42 17.82
C GLU A 69 -2.30 9.02 18.72
N ASN A 70 -3.39 9.81 18.70
CA ASN A 70 -4.52 9.59 19.61
C ASN A 70 -5.53 8.55 19.10
N TRP A 71 -5.69 8.41 17.79
CA TRP A 71 -6.83 7.67 17.22
C TRP A 71 -6.46 6.48 16.34
N MET A 72 -5.21 6.37 15.89
CA MET A 72 -4.79 5.35 14.92
C MET A 72 -3.82 4.35 15.57
N SER A 73 -4.36 3.30 16.21
CA SER A 73 -3.57 2.19 16.75
C SER A 73 -3.16 1.17 15.68
N SER A 74 -3.87 1.14 14.54
CA SER A 74 -3.55 0.27 13.41
C SER A 74 -2.22 0.65 12.75
N THR A 75 -1.55 -0.35 12.17
CA THR A 75 -0.31 -0.13 11.41
C THR A 75 -0.55 0.59 10.07
N SER A 76 -1.78 0.56 9.54
CA SER A 76 -2.16 1.21 8.29
C SER A 76 -3.37 2.12 8.50
N ALA A 77 -3.37 3.29 7.85
CA ALA A 77 -4.49 4.23 7.86
C ALA A 77 -5.73 3.73 7.10
N PHE A 78 -5.59 2.66 6.29
CA PHE A 78 -6.69 2.03 5.55
C PHE A 78 -7.38 0.88 6.32
N SER A 79 -6.78 0.43 7.43
CA SER A 79 -7.40 -0.54 8.32
C SER A 79 -8.41 0.14 9.25
N VAL A 80 -9.20 -0.64 10.00
CA VAL A 80 -9.98 -0.08 11.12
C VAL A 80 -8.99 0.48 12.16
N TRP A 81 -9.10 1.77 12.48
CA TRP A 81 -8.06 2.49 13.24
C TRP A 81 -7.84 1.97 14.66
N GLY A 82 -8.89 1.44 15.31
CA GLY A 82 -8.82 0.81 16.63
C GLY A 82 -8.41 -0.66 16.60
N SER A 83 -8.00 -1.22 15.45
CA SER A 83 -7.52 -2.60 15.39
C SER A 83 -6.20 -2.76 16.13
N PRO A 84 -5.97 -3.92 16.78
CA PRO A 84 -4.69 -4.23 17.39
C PRO A 84 -3.60 -4.28 16.31
N PRO A 85 -2.33 -4.06 16.69
CA PRO A 85 -1.21 -4.17 15.76
C PRO A 85 -1.11 -5.59 15.20
N ASN A 86 -0.62 -5.70 13.96
CA ASN A 86 -0.42 -6.99 13.32
C ASN A 86 0.56 -7.84 14.13
N VAL A 87 0.17 -9.08 14.43
CA VAL A 87 1.07 -10.06 15.06
C VAL A 87 2.19 -10.40 14.09
N HIS A 88 3.44 -10.28 14.55
CA HIS A 88 4.59 -10.63 13.73
C HIS A 88 4.56 -12.13 13.39
N ASN A 89 4.66 -12.46 12.10
CA ASN A 89 4.80 -13.84 11.64
C ASN A 89 6.29 -14.14 11.38
N PRO A 90 6.91 -15.04 12.17
CA PRO A 90 8.36 -15.30 12.09
C PRO A 90 8.77 -16.05 10.81
N ILE A 91 7.82 -16.64 10.08
CA ILE A 91 8.11 -17.32 8.81
C ILE A 91 8.41 -16.26 7.73
N PRO A 92 9.52 -16.37 6.98
CA PRO A 92 9.84 -15.47 5.88
C PRO A 92 8.69 -15.39 4.85
N ILE A 93 8.41 -14.19 4.33
CA ILE A 93 7.21 -13.92 3.52
C ILE A 93 7.05 -14.86 2.31
N LEU A 94 8.16 -15.18 1.62
CA LEU A 94 8.17 -16.07 0.44
C LEU A 94 7.99 -17.56 0.78
N LEU A 95 8.08 -17.94 2.05
CA LEU A 95 7.95 -19.32 2.53
C LEU A 95 6.61 -19.58 3.26
N ARG A 96 5.72 -18.59 3.35
CA ARG A 96 4.43 -18.73 4.02
C ARG A 96 3.46 -19.53 3.14
N VAL A 97 2.76 -20.48 3.75
CA VAL A 97 1.72 -21.28 3.08
C VAL A 97 0.33 -20.75 3.48
N PRO A 98 -0.58 -20.50 2.53
CA PRO A 98 -1.95 -20.09 2.82
C PRO A 98 -2.70 -21.16 3.64
N GLN A 99 -3.41 -20.74 4.67
CA GLN A 99 -4.33 -21.60 5.40
C GLN A 99 -5.71 -21.50 4.73
N HIS A 100 -6.10 -22.57 4.01
CA HIS A 100 -7.39 -22.69 3.34
C HIS A 100 -8.57 -22.62 4.30
#